data_AF-M4RWL1-F1
#
_entry.id   AF-M4RWL1-F1
#
_cell.length_a   1.000
_cell.length_b   1.000
_cell.length_c   1.000
_cell.angle_alpha   90.00
_cell.angle_beta   90.00
_cell.angle_gamma   90.00
#
_symmetry.space_group_name_H-M   'P 1'
#
loop_
_entity.id
_entity.type
_entity.pdbx_description
1 polymer ?
#
loop_
_entity_poly.entity_id
_entity_poly.type
_entity_poly.pdbx_seq_one_letter_code
_entity_poly.pdbx_strand_id
1 'polypeptide(L)'
;MTNSASVLAEKVLAVEENINKADKAAASADKETNLSVQTLTTTIIDIKSRADKTESSVWVIEELARSSQAISGVMEVIRNIAEQTNLLALNAAIEAARAGEQGRGFAVVADEVRTLASRTQKSTEEIRIMIEKLQAGSKEASSAMAANKMSALETVESTSRTGEVLQQALAAVDEIKVLNSATSIMASHQKEVSMEIKQRIDGVNLISLENSTSASNMKLMCDELSTLANDMQDKLAGYTIKGI
;
A
#
# COMPACT_ATOMS: atom_id res chain seq x y z
N MET A 1 14.74 -13.28 49.57
CA MET A 1 14.97 -14.15 48.39
C MET A 1 13.67 -14.71 47.81
N THR A 2 12.66 -15.07 48.61
CA THR A 2 11.29 -15.41 48.14
C THR A 2 10.65 -14.34 47.25
N ASN A 3 10.93 -13.06 47.52
CA ASN A 3 10.45 -11.94 46.68
C ASN A 3 10.92 -12.03 45.22
N SER A 4 12.18 -12.44 44.98
CA SER A 4 12.75 -12.51 43.63
C SER A 4 12.12 -13.59 42.75
N ALA A 5 11.80 -14.76 43.32
CA ALA A 5 11.09 -15.82 42.60
C ALA A 5 9.63 -15.44 42.29
N SER A 6 8.97 -14.71 43.20
CA SER A 6 7.62 -14.19 42.96
C SER A 6 7.60 -13.14 41.84
N VAL A 7 8.54 -12.19 41.86
CA VAL A 7 8.70 -11.17 40.82
C VAL A 7 9.02 -11.82 39.46
N LEU A 8 9.82 -12.89 39.43
CA LEU A 8 10.12 -13.62 38.21
C LEU A 8 8.87 -14.27 37.61
N ALA A 9 8.03 -14.92 38.44
CA ALA A 9 6.78 -15.51 37.99
C ALA A 9 5.79 -14.46 37.45
N GLU A 10 5.71 -13.29 38.07
CA GLU A 10 4.89 -12.16 37.57
C GLU A 10 5.40 -11.65 36.22
N LYS A 11 6.72 -11.53 36.05
CA LYS A 11 7.34 -11.14 34.77
C LYS A 11 7.04 -12.15 33.66
N VAL A 12 7.01 -13.44 33.95
CA VAL A 12 6.64 -14.49 32.98
C VAL A 12 5.20 -14.29 32.49
N LEU A 13 4.25 -14.01 33.40
CA LEU A 13 2.85 -13.74 33.00
C LEU A 13 2.74 -12.51 32.09
N ALA A 14 3.51 -11.45 32.38
CA ALA A 14 3.55 -10.27 31.52
C ALA A 14 4.14 -10.58 30.12
N VAL A 15 5.14 -11.47 30.04
CA VAL A 15 5.69 -11.95 28.76
C VAL A 15 4.65 -12.76 27.99
N GLU A 16 3.93 -13.68 28.64
CA GLU A 16 2.85 -14.45 28.02
C GLU A 16 1.72 -13.55 27.49
N GLU A 17 1.34 -12.50 28.23
CA GLU A 17 0.36 -11.52 27.77
C GLU A 17 0.85 -10.75 26.54
N ASN A 18 2.12 -10.35 26.53
CA ASN A 18 2.73 -9.66 25.39
C ASN A 18 2.82 -10.54 24.15
N ILE A 19 3.15 -11.82 24.30
CA ILE A 19 3.13 -12.81 23.20
C ILE A 19 1.72 -12.89 22.60
N ASN A 20 0.69 -13.03 23.42
CA ASN A 20 -0.70 -13.07 22.95
C ASN A 20 -1.11 -11.80 22.18
N LYS A 21 -0.65 -10.63 22.62
CA LYS A 21 -0.88 -9.36 21.91
C LYS A 21 -0.13 -9.33 20.58
N ALA A 22 1.13 -9.77 20.56
CA ALA A 22 1.95 -9.82 19.36
C ALA A 22 1.39 -10.82 18.34
N ASP A 23 0.90 -11.98 18.76
CA ASP A 23 0.26 -12.97 17.88
C ASP A 23 -1.02 -12.42 17.24
N LYS A 24 -1.86 -11.72 18.01
CA LYS A 24 -3.05 -11.06 17.46
C LYS A 24 -2.68 -9.98 16.46
N ALA A 25 -1.66 -9.17 16.76
CA ALA A 25 -1.17 -8.14 15.85
C ALA A 25 -0.60 -8.75 14.56
N ALA A 26 0.21 -9.81 14.67
CA ALA A 26 0.76 -10.54 13.54
C ALA A 26 -0.33 -11.17 12.67
N ALA A 27 -1.32 -11.83 13.27
CA ALA A 27 -2.46 -12.41 12.54
C ALA A 27 -3.30 -11.34 11.82
N SER A 28 -3.51 -10.18 12.45
CA SER A 28 -4.20 -9.06 11.81
C SER A 28 -3.38 -8.49 10.64
N ALA A 29 -2.08 -8.29 10.83
CA ALA A 29 -1.18 -7.80 9.78
C ALA A 29 -1.11 -8.77 8.60
N ASP A 30 -1.05 -10.08 8.87
CA ASP A 30 -1.09 -11.14 7.87
C ASP A 30 -2.37 -11.06 7.01
N LYS A 31 -3.53 -10.95 7.66
CA LYS A 31 -4.83 -10.82 6.99
C LYS A 31 -4.90 -9.58 6.10
N GLU A 32 -4.56 -8.41 6.65
CA GLU A 32 -4.62 -7.13 5.92
C GLU A 32 -3.62 -7.09 4.74
N THR A 33 -2.43 -7.68 4.93
CA THR A 33 -1.41 -7.76 3.87
C THR A 33 -1.86 -8.70 2.75
N ASN A 34 -2.43 -9.86 3.08
CA ASN A 34 -3.00 -10.77 2.07
C ASN A 34 -4.15 -10.12 1.29
N LEU A 35 -5.05 -9.39 1.98
CA LEU A 35 -6.12 -8.64 1.31
C LEU A 35 -5.56 -7.56 0.38
N SER A 36 -4.50 -6.88 0.80
CA SER A 36 -3.81 -5.88 -0.01
C SER A 36 -3.19 -6.51 -1.27
N VAL A 37 -2.55 -7.67 -1.16
CA VAL A 37 -2.02 -8.43 -2.32
C VAL A 37 -3.12 -8.81 -3.30
N GLN A 38 -4.27 -9.28 -2.81
CA GLN A 38 -5.43 -9.58 -3.67
C GLN A 38 -5.94 -8.32 -4.38
N THR A 39 -6.05 -7.21 -3.66
CA THR A 39 -6.51 -5.92 -4.20
C THR A 39 -5.56 -5.39 -5.27
N LEU A 40 -4.25 -5.48 -5.06
CA LEU A 40 -3.25 -5.10 -6.07
C LEU A 40 -3.35 -5.97 -7.32
N THR A 41 -3.57 -7.28 -7.16
CA THR A 41 -3.72 -8.21 -8.29
C THR A 41 -4.92 -7.82 -9.16
N THR A 42 -6.08 -7.57 -8.53
CA THR A 42 -7.27 -7.08 -9.24
C THR A 42 -7.02 -5.72 -9.90
N THR A 43 -6.33 -4.81 -9.20
CA THR A 43 -5.98 -3.48 -9.72
C THR A 43 -5.12 -3.57 -10.97
N ILE A 44 -4.13 -4.47 -11.01
CA ILE A 44 -3.29 -4.71 -12.20
C ILE A 44 -4.14 -5.21 -13.37
N ILE A 45 -5.07 -6.13 -13.13
CA ILE A 45 -5.97 -6.65 -14.17
C ILE A 45 -6.85 -5.53 -14.72
N ASP A 46 -7.43 -4.70 -13.85
CA ASP A 46 -8.28 -3.59 -14.24
C ASP A 46 -7.53 -2.53 -15.04
N ILE A 47 -6.31 -2.18 -14.63
CA ILE A 47 -5.47 -1.22 -15.36
C ILE A 47 -5.12 -1.76 -16.76
N LYS A 48 -4.76 -3.05 -16.87
CA LYS A 48 -4.48 -3.68 -18.17
C LYS A 48 -5.73 -3.65 -19.07
N SER A 49 -6.88 -4.05 -18.54
CA SER A 49 -8.15 -4.00 -19.30
C SER A 49 -8.49 -2.57 -19.75
N ARG A 50 -8.21 -1.56 -18.93
CA ARG A 50 -8.40 -0.15 -19.29
C ARG A 50 -7.42 0.29 -20.37
N ALA A 51 -6.16 -0.14 -20.33
CA ALA A 51 -5.17 0.16 -21.35
C ALA A 51 -5.60 -0.42 -22.72
N ASP A 52 -6.14 -1.64 -22.74
CA ASP A 52 -6.68 -2.27 -23.96
C ASP A 52 -7.90 -1.50 -24.50
N LYS A 53 -8.80 -1.04 -23.63
CA LYS A 53 -9.93 -0.18 -24.04
C LYS A 53 -9.46 1.18 -24.57
N THR A 54 -8.41 1.75 -24.00
CA THR A 54 -7.78 2.98 -24.50
C THR A 54 -7.23 2.78 -25.91
N GLU A 55 -6.64 1.62 -26.21
CA GLU A 55 -6.18 1.29 -27.57
C GLU A 55 -7.34 1.23 -28.58
N SER A 56 -8.48 0.65 -28.21
CA SER A 56 -9.67 0.70 -29.06
C SER A 56 -10.16 2.15 -29.30
N SER A 57 -10.09 3.02 -28.30
CA SER A 57 -10.46 4.44 -28.45
C SER A 57 -9.50 5.19 -29.37
N VAL A 58 -8.20 4.86 -29.34
CA VAL A 58 -7.20 5.43 -30.28
C VAL A 58 -7.60 5.11 -31.72
N TRP A 59 -7.99 3.87 -32.01
CA TRP A 59 -8.41 3.47 -33.36
C TRP A 59 -9.62 4.27 -33.86
N VAL A 60 -10.63 4.48 -33.00
CA VAL A 60 -11.81 5.29 -33.35
C VAL A 60 -11.45 6.74 -33.65
N ILE A 61 -10.52 7.32 -32.88
CA ILE A 61 -10.04 8.69 -33.08
C ILE A 61 -9.24 8.82 -34.39
N GLU A 62 -8.41 7.83 -34.71
CA GLU A 62 -7.66 7.78 -35.98
C GLU A 62 -8.59 7.66 -37.19
N GLU A 63 -9.68 6.89 -37.07
CA GLU A 63 -10.72 6.80 -38.10
C GLU A 63 -11.48 8.11 -38.27
N LEU A 64 -11.78 8.81 -37.17
CA LEU A 64 -12.38 10.14 -37.19
C LEU A 64 -11.44 11.14 -37.91
N ALA A 65 -10.15 11.13 -37.60
CA ALA A 65 -9.16 11.98 -38.25
C ALA A 65 -9.07 11.73 -39.77
N ARG A 66 -9.07 10.46 -40.20
CA ARG A 66 -9.11 10.08 -41.62
C ARG A 66 -10.40 10.52 -42.30
N SER A 67 -11.54 10.32 -41.64
CA SER A 67 -12.85 10.74 -42.16
C SER A 67 -12.93 12.25 -42.34
N SER A 68 -12.44 13.01 -41.35
CA SER A 68 -12.36 14.48 -41.45
C SER A 68 -11.45 14.92 -42.60
N GLN A 69 -10.31 14.25 -42.83
CA GLN A 69 -9.44 14.54 -43.99
C GLN A 69 -10.14 14.29 -45.33
N ALA A 70 -10.91 13.20 -45.45
CA ALA A 70 -11.69 12.92 -46.64
C ALA A 70 -12.77 13.99 -46.89
N ILE A 71 -13.45 14.44 -45.83
CA ILE A 71 -14.45 15.51 -45.93
C ILE A 71 -13.80 16.83 -46.39
N SER A 72 -12.61 17.17 -45.90
CA SER A 72 -11.87 18.36 -46.38
C SER A 72 -11.65 18.32 -47.90
N GLY A 73 -11.29 17.17 -48.45
CA GLY A 73 -11.14 17.00 -49.90
C GLY A 73 -12.45 17.20 -50.67
N VAL A 74 -13.57 16.70 -50.15
CA VAL A 74 -14.89 16.93 -50.74
C VAL A 74 -15.28 18.41 -50.68
N MET A 75 -15.00 19.09 -49.56
CA MET A 75 -15.29 20.53 -49.43
C MET A 75 -14.50 21.37 -50.43
N GLU A 76 -13.26 21.01 -50.73
CA GLU A 76 -12.47 21.68 -51.75
C GLU A 76 -13.08 21.53 -53.15
N VAL A 77 -13.60 20.34 -53.48
CA VAL A 77 -14.33 20.12 -54.75
C VAL A 77 -15.59 20.99 -54.82
N ILE A 78 -16.39 21.06 -53.74
CA ILE A 78 -17.61 21.90 -53.72
C ILE A 78 -17.26 23.38 -53.85
N ARG A 79 -16.20 23.85 -53.17
CA ARG A 79 -15.72 25.24 -53.29
C ARG A 79 -15.36 25.56 -54.74
N ASN A 80 -14.62 24.67 -55.40
CA ASN A 80 -14.24 24.82 -56.81
C ASN A 80 -15.47 24.84 -57.74
N ILE A 81 -16.46 23.97 -57.50
CA ILE A 81 -17.73 23.96 -58.25
C ILE A 81 -18.49 25.29 -58.06
N ALA A 82 -18.58 25.78 -56.83
CA ALA A 82 -19.24 27.05 -56.54
C ALA A 82 -18.53 28.24 -57.21
N GLU A 83 -17.20 28.23 -57.25
CA GLU A 83 -16.40 29.24 -57.96
C GLU A 83 -16.62 29.20 -59.47
N GLN A 84 -16.60 28.01 -60.07
CA GLN A 84 -16.92 27.82 -61.49
C GLN A 84 -18.36 28.26 -61.82
N THR A 85 -19.32 27.93 -60.94
CA THR A 85 -20.73 28.33 -61.09
C THR A 85 -20.86 29.85 -61.02
N ASN A 86 -20.12 30.50 -60.12
CA ASN A 86 -20.09 31.97 -60.00
C ASN A 86 -19.53 32.62 -61.27
N LEU A 87 -18.45 32.07 -61.85
CA LEU A 87 -17.88 32.54 -63.12
C LEU A 87 -18.83 32.32 -64.31
N LEU A 88 -19.50 31.16 -64.37
CA LEU A 88 -20.51 30.87 -65.40
C LEU A 88 -21.70 31.84 -65.31
N ALA A 89 -22.19 32.11 -64.11
CA ALA A 89 -23.27 33.06 -63.86
C ALA A 89 -22.88 34.49 -64.26
N LEU A 90 -21.63 34.90 -63.97
CA LEU A 90 -21.11 36.20 -64.40
C LEU A 90 -21.10 36.33 -65.92
N ASN A 91 -20.61 35.30 -66.64
CA ASN A 91 -20.62 35.30 -68.10
C ASN A 91 -22.05 35.35 -68.66
N ALA A 92 -23.00 34.64 -68.04
CA ALA A 92 -24.40 34.69 -68.43
C ALA A 92 -25.04 36.07 -68.20
N ALA A 93 -24.71 36.74 -67.09
CA ALA A 93 -25.17 38.10 -66.80
C ALA A 93 -24.63 39.11 -67.83
N ILE A 94 -23.37 38.98 -68.24
CA ILE A 94 -22.75 39.81 -69.29
C ILE A 94 -23.48 39.60 -70.63
N GLU A 95 -23.74 38.36 -71.03
CA GLU A 95 -24.40 38.08 -72.31
C GLU A 95 -25.89 38.49 -72.28
N ALA A 96 -26.56 38.36 -71.14
CA ALA A 96 -27.92 38.87 -70.94
C ALA A 96 -28.00 40.40 -71.07
N ALA A 97 -27.01 41.13 -70.52
CA ALA A 97 -26.91 42.58 -70.69
C ALA A 97 -26.69 42.95 -72.17
N ARG A 98 -25.91 42.14 -72.90
CA ARG A 98 -25.63 42.32 -74.33
C ARG A 98 -26.86 42.12 -75.22
N ALA A 99 -27.78 41.25 -74.83
CA ALA A 99 -29.05 41.01 -75.52
C ALA A 99 -30.12 42.11 -75.27
N GLY A 100 -29.84 43.09 -74.41
CA GLY A 100 -30.75 44.21 -74.14
C GLY A 100 -32.06 43.78 -73.49
N GLU A 101 -33.19 44.32 -73.96
CA GLU A 101 -34.53 44.02 -73.40
C GLU A 101 -34.91 42.54 -73.50
N GLN A 102 -34.41 41.81 -74.52
CA GLN A 102 -34.70 40.38 -74.68
C GLN A 102 -33.96 39.50 -73.65
N GLY A 103 -32.85 39.99 -73.08
CA GLY A 103 -32.04 39.27 -72.09
C GLY A 103 -32.47 39.51 -70.64
N ARG A 104 -33.49 40.34 -70.41
CA ARG A 104 -33.83 40.84 -69.06
C ARG A 104 -34.24 39.74 -68.08
N GLY A 105 -34.96 38.71 -68.54
CA GLY A 105 -35.28 37.53 -67.74
C GLY A 105 -34.06 36.66 -67.42
N PHE A 106 -33.13 36.51 -68.38
CA PHE A 106 -31.88 35.78 -68.19
C PHE A 106 -30.94 36.49 -67.21
N ALA A 107 -30.91 37.83 -67.21
CA ALA A 107 -30.10 38.61 -66.28
C ALA A 107 -30.51 38.36 -64.81
N VAL A 108 -31.82 38.31 -64.52
CA VAL A 108 -32.33 38.01 -63.17
C VAL A 108 -31.92 36.60 -62.72
N VAL A 109 -32.04 35.61 -63.61
CA VAL A 109 -31.62 34.23 -63.29
C VAL A 109 -30.12 34.16 -63.06
N ALA A 110 -29.31 34.85 -63.87
CA ALA A 110 -27.86 34.88 -63.71
C ALA A 110 -27.43 35.48 -62.35
N ASP A 111 -28.07 36.57 -61.91
CA ASP A 111 -27.79 37.16 -60.59
C ASP A 111 -28.21 36.26 -59.42
N GLU A 112 -29.32 35.54 -59.55
CA GLU A 112 -29.76 34.57 -58.53
C GLU A 112 -28.78 33.39 -58.42
N VAL A 113 -28.33 32.85 -59.56
CA VAL A 113 -27.30 31.80 -59.60
C VAL A 113 -25.99 32.29 -58.99
N ARG A 114 -25.57 33.53 -59.29
CA ARG A 114 -24.37 34.16 -58.71
C ARG A 114 -24.49 34.27 -57.18
N THR A 115 -25.66 34.67 -56.69
CA THR A 115 -25.95 34.77 -55.26
C THR A 115 -25.93 33.40 -54.57
N LEU A 116 -26.50 32.36 -55.20
CA LEU A 116 -26.43 30.97 -54.71
C LEU A 116 -25.00 30.45 -54.66
N ALA A 117 -24.20 30.73 -55.69
CA ALA A 117 -22.80 30.32 -55.75
C ALA A 117 -21.97 30.98 -54.63
N SER A 118 -22.16 32.29 -54.40
CA SER A 118 -21.51 33.01 -53.29
C SER A 118 -21.93 32.47 -51.92
N ARG A 119 -23.22 32.20 -51.71
CA ARG A 119 -23.72 31.57 -50.47
C ARG A 119 -23.11 30.18 -50.27
N THR A 120 -22.99 29.39 -51.33
CA THR A 120 -22.37 28.05 -51.29
C THR A 120 -20.91 28.15 -50.88
N GLN A 121 -20.12 29.06 -51.47
CA GLN A 121 -18.72 29.28 -51.08
C GLN A 121 -18.60 29.64 -49.59
N LYS A 122 -19.44 30.55 -49.10
CA LYS A 122 -19.44 30.94 -47.68
C LYS A 122 -19.72 29.76 -46.77
N SER A 123 -20.74 28.95 -47.07
CA SER A 123 -21.06 27.76 -46.28
C SER A 123 -19.96 26.70 -46.34
N THR A 124 -19.31 26.50 -47.51
CA THR A 124 -18.18 25.57 -47.60
C THR A 124 -16.99 26.02 -46.75
N GLU A 125 -16.76 27.33 -46.63
CA GLU A 125 -15.70 27.88 -45.78
C GLU A 125 -16.02 27.69 -44.29
N GLU A 126 -17.27 27.94 -43.88
CA GLU A 126 -17.72 27.68 -42.51
C GLU A 126 -17.57 26.20 -42.14
N ILE A 127 -17.92 25.28 -43.05
CA ILE A 127 -17.73 23.83 -42.85
C ILE A 127 -16.24 23.48 -42.78
N ARG A 128 -15.39 24.06 -43.63
CA ARG A 128 -13.93 23.85 -43.61
C ARG A 128 -13.35 24.17 -42.23
N ILE A 129 -13.72 25.31 -41.65
CA ILE A 129 -13.27 25.71 -40.30
C ILE A 129 -13.73 24.70 -39.23
N MET A 130 -14.95 24.18 -39.33
CA MET A 130 -15.43 23.15 -38.40
C MET A 130 -14.65 21.83 -38.53
N ILE A 131 -14.30 21.43 -39.76
CA ILE A 131 -13.49 20.23 -40.01
C ILE A 131 -12.06 20.41 -39.48
N GLU A 132 -11.44 21.57 -39.66
CA GLU A 132 -10.12 21.86 -39.07
C GLU A 132 -10.13 21.74 -37.55
N LYS A 133 -11.19 22.24 -36.89
CA LYS A 133 -11.37 22.07 -35.43
C LYS A 133 -11.52 20.60 -35.04
N LEU A 134 -12.29 19.81 -35.81
CA LEU A 134 -12.44 18.38 -35.58
C LEU A 134 -11.11 17.63 -35.73
N GLN A 135 -10.30 17.98 -36.74
CA GLN A 135 -8.97 17.40 -36.93
C GLN A 135 -8.03 17.73 -35.78
N ALA A 136 -7.99 19.00 -35.35
CA ALA A 136 -7.20 19.43 -34.21
C ALA A 136 -7.61 18.70 -32.92
N GLY A 137 -8.92 18.64 -32.64
CA GLY A 137 -9.46 17.94 -31.48
C GLY A 137 -9.19 16.42 -31.51
N SER A 138 -9.26 15.79 -32.68
CA SER A 138 -8.92 14.37 -32.84
C SER A 138 -7.43 14.11 -32.55
N LYS A 139 -6.53 14.99 -33.02
CA LYS A 139 -5.09 14.88 -32.74
C LYS A 139 -4.76 15.07 -31.26
N GLU A 140 -5.41 16.03 -30.61
CA GLU A 140 -5.28 16.24 -29.17
C GLU A 140 -5.79 15.03 -28.38
N ALA A 141 -6.96 14.51 -28.73
CA ALA A 141 -7.52 13.30 -28.10
C ALA A 141 -6.60 12.08 -28.27
N SER A 142 -6.02 11.87 -29.46
CA SER A 142 -5.06 10.81 -29.72
C SER A 142 -3.80 10.94 -28.83
N SER A 143 -3.27 12.16 -28.71
CA SER A 143 -2.10 12.44 -27.85
C SER A 143 -2.41 12.18 -26.37
N ALA A 144 -3.58 12.59 -25.89
CA ALA A 144 -4.04 12.32 -24.53
C ALA A 144 -4.25 10.82 -24.26
N MET A 145 -4.76 10.08 -25.24
CA MET A 145 -4.90 8.62 -25.13
C MET A 145 -3.55 7.91 -25.09
N ALA A 146 -2.56 8.36 -25.87
CA ALA A 146 -1.20 7.82 -25.82
C ALA A 146 -0.54 8.07 -24.45
N ALA A 147 -0.70 9.28 -23.89
CA ALA A 147 -0.23 9.60 -22.54
C ALA A 147 -0.92 8.72 -21.47
N ASN A 148 -2.23 8.53 -21.56
CA ASN A 148 -2.97 7.64 -20.66
C ASN A 148 -2.47 6.19 -20.72
N LYS A 149 -2.13 5.68 -21.91
CA LYS A 149 -1.56 4.34 -22.07
C LYS A 149 -0.21 4.23 -21.36
N MET A 150 0.65 5.24 -21.48
CA MET A 150 1.93 5.28 -20.77
C MET A 150 1.76 5.33 -19.25
N SER A 151 0.88 6.21 -18.74
CA SER A 151 0.60 6.27 -17.30
C SER A 151 -0.01 4.98 -16.74
N ALA A 152 -0.81 4.27 -17.54
CA ALA A 152 -1.33 2.95 -17.15
C ALA A 152 -0.19 1.93 -16.97
N LEU A 153 0.81 1.91 -17.87
CA LEU A 153 1.98 1.03 -17.76
C LEU A 153 2.82 1.36 -16.52
N GLU A 154 3.09 2.64 -16.26
CA GLU A 154 3.79 3.09 -15.05
C GLU A 154 3.04 2.69 -13.78
N THR A 155 1.71 2.79 -13.80
CA THR A 155 0.87 2.38 -12.66
C THR A 155 0.97 0.87 -12.44
N VAL A 156 0.99 0.04 -13.50
CA VAL A 156 1.20 -1.41 -13.38
C VAL A 156 2.56 -1.72 -12.75
N GLU A 157 3.61 -1.05 -13.18
CA GLU A 157 4.96 -1.24 -12.63
C GLU A 157 5.02 -0.87 -11.14
N SER A 158 4.51 0.30 -10.77
CA SER A 158 4.45 0.77 -9.37
C SER A 158 3.63 -0.16 -8.48
N THR A 159 2.50 -0.65 -9.00
CA THR A 159 1.62 -1.60 -8.30
C THR A 159 2.33 -2.94 -8.11
N SER A 160 3.09 -3.41 -9.11
CA SER A 160 3.90 -4.63 -9.02
C SER A 160 4.96 -4.52 -7.93
N ARG A 161 5.69 -3.40 -7.90
CA ARG A 161 6.70 -3.12 -6.86
C ARG A 161 6.09 -3.05 -5.46
N THR A 162 4.89 -2.50 -5.34
CA THR A 162 4.14 -2.52 -4.07
C THR A 162 3.82 -3.95 -3.65
N GLY A 163 3.46 -4.82 -4.59
CA GLY A 163 3.26 -6.25 -4.34
C GLY A 163 4.50 -6.94 -3.77
N GLU A 164 5.70 -6.64 -4.29
CA GLU A 164 6.97 -7.18 -3.77
C GLU A 164 7.24 -6.73 -2.32
N VAL A 165 6.97 -5.47 -1.99
CA VAL A 165 7.12 -4.95 -0.63
C VAL A 165 6.16 -5.64 0.34
N LEU A 166 4.92 -5.90 -0.08
CA LEU A 166 3.96 -6.65 0.74
C LEU A 166 4.38 -8.10 0.95
N GLN A 167 5.02 -8.75 -0.03
CA GLN A 167 5.59 -10.09 0.18
C GLN A 167 6.69 -10.09 1.23
N GLN A 168 7.54 -9.06 1.26
CA GLN A 168 8.54 -8.90 2.32
C GLN A 168 7.87 -8.67 3.69
N ALA A 169 6.77 -7.92 3.72
CA ALA A 169 6.00 -7.72 4.95
C ALA A 169 5.39 -9.04 5.47
N LEU A 170 4.87 -9.89 4.58
CA LEU A 170 4.38 -11.24 4.95
C LEU A 170 5.50 -12.09 5.56
N ALA A 171 6.68 -12.09 4.95
CA ALA A 171 7.83 -12.82 5.48
C ALA A 171 8.24 -12.34 6.88
N ALA A 172 8.25 -11.02 7.11
CA ALA A 172 8.53 -10.44 8.42
C ALA A 172 7.46 -10.81 9.46
N VAL A 173 6.18 -10.87 9.06
CA VAL A 173 5.08 -11.32 9.95
C VAL A 173 5.25 -12.79 10.33
N ASP A 174 5.65 -13.65 9.40
CA ASP A 174 5.93 -15.06 9.72
C ASP A 174 7.15 -15.22 10.65
N GLU A 175 8.19 -14.40 10.47
CA GLU A 175 9.31 -14.35 11.41
C GLU A 175 8.87 -13.95 12.83
N ILE A 176 7.97 -12.97 12.95
CA ILE A 176 7.38 -12.58 14.24
C ILE A 176 6.63 -13.75 14.89
N LYS A 177 5.83 -14.51 14.14
CA LYS A 177 5.13 -15.70 14.66
C LYS A 177 6.12 -16.74 15.20
N VAL A 178 7.23 -16.98 14.49
CA VAL A 178 8.29 -17.89 14.93
C VAL A 178 8.95 -17.39 16.23
N LEU A 179 9.28 -16.10 16.31
CA LEU A 179 9.87 -15.49 17.49
C LEU A 179 8.93 -15.54 18.71
N ASN A 180 7.63 -15.31 18.51
CA ASN A 180 6.63 -15.43 19.57
C ASN A 180 6.54 -16.85 20.11
N SER A 181 6.56 -17.86 19.22
CA SER A 181 6.58 -19.26 19.63
C SER A 181 7.82 -19.60 20.45
N ALA A 182 9.01 -19.19 20.00
CA ALA A 182 10.26 -19.38 20.74
C ALA A 182 10.23 -18.67 22.11
N THR A 183 9.72 -17.44 22.17
CA THR A 183 9.60 -16.68 23.41
C THR A 183 8.62 -17.33 24.38
N SER A 184 7.53 -17.93 23.89
CA SER A 184 6.58 -18.70 24.70
C SER A 184 7.24 -19.91 25.36
N ILE A 185 8.04 -20.67 24.59
CA ILE A 185 8.82 -21.80 25.12
C ILE A 185 9.80 -21.32 26.20
N MET A 186 10.52 -20.22 25.95
CA MET A 186 11.46 -19.64 26.92
C MET A 186 10.77 -19.18 28.20
N ALA A 187 9.60 -18.53 28.09
CA ALA A 187 8.80 -18.08 29.24
C ALA A 187 8.33 -19.27 30.09
N SER A 188 7.91 -20.37 29.45
CA SER A 188 7.54 -21.62 30.14
C SER A 188 8.73 -22.22 30.89
N HIS A 189 9.90 -22.30 30.26
CA HIS A 189 11.12 -22.77 30.92
C HIS A 189 11.54 -21.86 32.09
N GLN A 190 11.41 -20.55 31.95
CA GLN A 190 11.72 -19.60 33.01
C GLN A 190 10.76 -19.74 34.21
N LYS A 191 9.50 -20.10 33.96
CA LYS A 191 8.53 -20.46 35.00
C LYS A 191 8.96 -21.70 35.79
N GLU A 192 9.40 -22.74 35.09
CA GLU A 192 9.89 -23.98 35.69
C GLU A 192 11.11 -23.70 36.60
N VAL A 193 12.11 -22.98 36.07
CA VAL A 193 13.29 -22.57 36.84
C VAL A 193 12.89 -21.72 38.06
N SER A 194 11.91 -20.84 37.93
CA SER A 194 11.42 -20.03 39.04
C SER A 194 10.78 -20.88 40.15
N MET A 195 10.06 -21.94 39.79
CA MET A 195 9.49 -22.88 40.76
C MET A 195 10.59 -23.69 41.45
N GLU A 196 11.61 -24.13 40.70
CA GLU A 196 12.76 -24.84 41.25
C GLU A 196 13.55 -23.97 42.24
N ILE A 197 13.81 -22.71 41.89
CA ILE A 197 14.47 -21.73 42.78
C ILE A 197 13.65 -21.54 44.06
N LYS A 198 12.32 -21.40 43.94
CA LYS A 198 11.44 -21.28 45.11
C LYS A 198 11.60 -22.50 46.03
N GLN A 199 11.55 -23.71 45.49
CA GLN A 199 11.71 -24.93 46.27
C GLN A 199 13.10 -25.02 46.96
N ARG A 200 14.16 -24.63 46.25
CA ARG A 200 15.52 -24.57 46.82
C ARG A 200 15.63 -23.55 47.95
N ILE A 201 15.00 -22.37 47.82
CA ILE A 201 14.96 -21.35 48.88
C ILE A 201 14.21 -21.86 50.11
N ASP A 202 13.07 -22.53 49.91
CA ASP A 202 12.30 -23.13 51.01
C ASP A 202 13.13 -24.19 51.75
N GLY A 203 13.91 -25.00 51.01
CA GLY A 203 14.88 -25.94 51.59
C GLY A 203 15.99 -25.27 52.39
N VAL A 204 16.58 -24.17 51.90
CA VAL A 204 17.60 -23.39 52.64
C VAL A 204 17.02 -22.80 53.91
N ASN A 205 15.78 -22.29 53.89
CA ASN A 205 15.11 -21.78 55.08
C ASN A 205 14.92 -22.87 56.15
N LEU A 206 14.54 -24.09 55.74
CA LEU A 206 14.42 -25.23 56.65
C LEU A 206 15.76 -25.60 57.29
N ILE A 207 16.83 -25.73 56.48
CA ILE A 207 18.18 -26.03 56.98
C ILE A 207 18.68 -24.90 57.91
N SER A 208 18.40 -23.65 57.58
CA SER A 208 18.77 -22.51 58.42
C SER A 208 18.08 -22.54 59.79
N LEU A 209 16.81 -22.99 59.83
CA LEU A 209 16.08 -23.15 61.08
C LEU A 209 16.68 -24.28 61.93
N GLU A 210 16.95 -25.44 61.31
CA GLU A 210 17.59 -26.58 61.97
C GLU A 210 18.99 -26.23 62.52
N ASN A 211 19.77 -25.48 61.75
CA ASN A 211 21.10 -25.02 62.17
C ASN A 211 21.00 -24.03 63.35
N SER A 212 20.01 -23.13 63.35
CA SER A 212 19.73 -22.23 64.47
C SER A 212 19.39 -23.02 65.75
N THR A 213 18.53 -24.03 65.65
CA THR A 213 18.22 -24.95 66.76
C THR A 213 19.46 -25.70 67.24
N SER A 214 20.27 -26.23 66.32
CA SER A 214 21.50 -26.95 66.65
C SER A 214 22.53 -26.06 67.35
N ALA A 215 22.69 -24.82 66.90
CA ALA A 215 23.55 -23.83 67.55
C ALA A 215 23.06 -23.49 68.97
N SER A 216 21.74 -23.38 69.17
CA SER A 216 21.15 -23.21 70.50
C SER A 216 21.44 -24.40 71.42
N ASN A 217 21.29 -25.63 70.92
CA ASN A 217 21.60 -26.84 71.69
C ASN A 217 23.10 -26.93 72.03
N MET A 218 23.97 -26.60 71.07
CA MET A 218 25.42 -26.59 71.30
C MET A 218 25.81 -25.56 72.35
N LYS A 219 25.17 -24.38 72.34
CA LYS A 219 25.36 -23.38 73.41
C LYS A 219 25.02 -23.95 74.79
N LEU A 220 23.87 -24.63 74.93
CA LEU A 220 23.46 -25.25 76.19
C LEU A 220 24.50 -26.30 76.66
N MET A 221 24.97 -27.16 75.75
CA MET A 221 25.99 -28.15 76.07
C MET A 221 27.32 -27.50 76.50
N CYS A 222 27.73 -26.39 75.87
CA CYS A 222 28.91 -25.63 76.28
C CYS A 222 28.76 -25.03 77.69
N ASP A 223 27.57 -24.50 78.02
CA ASP A 223 27.26 -23.96 79.34
C ASP A 223 27.31 -25.08 80.41
N GLU A 224 26.79 -26.27 80.10
CA GLU A 224 26.89 -27.45 80.96
C GLU A 224 28.33 -27.93 81.16
N LEU A 225 29.12 -28.02 80.07
CA LEU A 225 30.54 -28.39 80.13
C LEU A 225 31.36 -27.40 80.94
N SER A 226 31.10 -26.10 80.79
CA SER A 226 31.72 -25.04 81.59
C SER A 226 31.40 -25.21 83.08
N THR A 227 30.13 -25.49 83.39
CA THR A 227 29.70 -25.77 84.76
C THR A 227 30.41 -27.00 85.35
N LEU A 228 30.50 -28.09 84.58
CA LEU A 228 31.19 -29.32 85.00
C LEU A 228 32.70 -29.10 85.20
N ALA A 229 33.35 -28.35 84.30
CA ALA A 229 34.76 -28.01 84.40
C ALA A 229 35.05 -27.21 85.67
N ASN A 230 34.21 -26.23 86.01
CA ASN A 230 34.30 -25.47 87.26
C ASN A 230 34.10 -26.38 88.49
N ASP A 231 33.11 -27.27 88.50
CA ASP A 231 32.90 -28.23 89.60
C ASP A 231 34.11 -29.18 89.78
N MET A 232 34.71 -29.65 88.69
CA MET A 232 35.93 -30.45 88.75
C MET A 232 37.12 -29.65 89.30
N GLN A 233 37.25 -28.37 88.91
CA GLN A 233 38.30 -27.48 89.41
C GLN A 233 38.15 -27.22 90.92
N ASP A 234 36.92 -26.97 91.39
CA ASP A 234 36.60 -26.80 92.81
C ASP A 234 36.91 -28.07 93.62
N LYS A 235 36.53 -29.24 93.09
CA LYS A 235 36.86 -30.54 93.71
C LYS A 235 38.37 -30.76 93.80
N LEU A 236 39.14 -30.47 92.75
CA LEU A 236 40.59 -30.59 92.75
C LEU A 236 41.27 -29.61 93.71
N ALA A 237 40.78 -28.36 93.80
CA ALA A 237 41.26 -27.37 94.77
C ALA A 237 41.11 -27.86 96.22
N GLY A 238 40.00 -28.58 96.51
CA GLY A 238 39.79 -29.24 97.79
C GLY A 238 40.83 -30.31 98.14
N TYR A 239 41.41 -30.99 97.14
CA TYR A 239 42.47 -31.99 97.35
C TYR A 239 43.86 -31.37 97.54
N THR A 240 44.12 -30.18 96.98
CA THR A 240 45.42 -29.48 97.15
C THR A 240 45.68 -28.89 98.54
N ILE A 241 44.72 -28.95 99.47
CA ILE A 241 44.87 -28.44 100.87
C ILE A 241 45.46 -29.49 101.84
N LYS A 242 45.86 -30.68 101.38
CA LYS A 242 46.70 -31.62 102.17
C LYS A 242 48.06 -31.80 101.50
N GLY A 243 48.85 -30.75 101.57
CA GLY A 243 50.19 -30.68 100.99
C GLY A 243 51.13 -29.70 101.68
N ILE A 244 50.86 -29.35 102.95
CA ILE A 244 51.80 -29.11 104.08
C ILE A 244 51.06 -29.56 105.34
#